data_AF-A0A084D7K5-F1
#
_entry.id   AF-A0A084D7K5-F1
#
_cell.length_a   1.000
_cell.length_b   1.000
_cell.length_c   1.000
_cell.angle_alpha   90.00
_cell.angle_beta   90.00
_cell.angle_gamma   90.00
#
_symmetry.space_group_name_H-M   'P 1'
#
loop_
_entity.id
_entity.type
_entity.pdbx_description
1 polymer ?
#
loop_
_entity_poly.entity_id
_entity_poly.type
_entity_poly.pdbx_seq_one_letter_code
_entity_poly.pdbx_strand_id
1 'polypeptide(L)'
;MMRPVDSGVIFFARLALAALFLWGGVMKLLGYGDFIGYLHGLNVPYPQVIGPVVVAIEGLGGLLLIVGYKVRPLALLMAFYTVATAMVGHNFWDATDAAIQHDMVIHFWKNIAIAGGFLLLFVTGAGGMSIDGLRRPSSTYRVLR
;
A
#
# COMPACT_ATOMS: atom_id res chain seq x y z
N MET A 1 -8.70 -24.17 -7.81
CA MET A 1 -9.06 -23.02 -8.67
C MET A 1 -9.85 -22.04 -7.82
N MET A 2 -9.48 -20.76 -7.80
CA MET A 2 -10.36 -19.72 -7.24
C MET A 2 -11.56 -19.56 -8.17
N ARG A 3 -12.73 -19.30 -7.62
CA ARG A 3 -13.92 -19.02 -8.42
C ARG A 3 -13.68 -17.72 -9.21
N PRO A 4 -14.29 -17.55 -10.40
CA PRO A 4 -14.17 -16.30 -11.16
C PRO A 4 -14.56 -15.07 -10.33
N VAL A 5 -15.57 -15.23 -9.46
CA VAL A 5 -16.01 -14.22 -8.48
C VAL A 5 -14.88 -13.82 -7.53
N ASP A 6 -14.13 -14.78 -6.99
CA ASP A 6 -13.00 -14.52 -6.08
C ASP A 6 -11.90 -13.70 -6.78
N SER A 7 -11.65 -13.96 -8.06
CA SER A 7 -10.69 -13.18 -8.86
C SER A 7 -11.18 -11.75 -9.11
N GLY A 8 -12.50 -11.57 -9.29
CA GLY A 8 -13.19 -10.28 -9.31
C GLY A 8 -12.94 -9.46 -8.06
N VAL A 9 -13.30 -10.04 -6.92
CA VAL A 9 -13.17 -9.40 -5.60
C VAL A 9 -11.73 -9.01 -5.31
N ILE A 10 -10.76 -9.89 -5.57
CA ILE A 10 -9.33 -9.59 -5.34
C ILE A 10 -8.82 -8.46 -6.24
N PHE A 11 -9.29 -8.37 -7.48
CA PHE A 11 -8.94 -7.27 -8.36
C PHE A 11 -9.45 -5.93 -7.83
N PHE A 12 -10.72 -5.86 -7.43
CA PHE A 12 -11.28 -4.63 -6.85
C PHE A 12 -10.65 -4.28 -5.50
N ALA A 13 -10.33 -5.27 -4.67
CA ALA A 13 -9.58 -5.04 -3.43
C ALA A 13 -8.20 -4.42 -3.70
N ARG A 14 -7.47 -4.92 -4.71
CA ARG A 14 -6.19 -4.33 -5.13
C ARG A 14 -6.35 -2.92 -5.67
N LEU A 15 -7.40 -2.65 -6.45
CA LEU A 15 -7.67 -1.32 -6.99
C LEU A 15 -7.98 -0.32 -5.87
N ALA A 16 -8.82 -0.71 -4.91
CA ALA A 16 -9.17 0.12 -3.76
C ALA A 16 -7.94 0.43 -2.89
N LEU A 17 -7.12 -0.58 -2.60
CA LEU A 17 -5.86 -0.37 -1.89
C LEU A 17 -4.91 0.53 -2.68
N ALA A 18 -4.72 0.28 -3.98
CA ALA A 18 -3.82 1.04 -4.83
C ALA A 18 -4.21 2.51 -5.01
N ALA A 19 -5.52 2.81 -5.05
CA ALA A 19 -6.02 4.16 -5.31
C ALA A 19 -5.47 5.19 -4.32
N LEU A 20 -5.41 4.85 -3.02
CA LEU A 20 -4.91 5.74 -1.98
C LEU A 20 -3.41 6.03 -2.17
N PHE A 21 -2.60 5.03 -2.47
CA PHE A 21 -1.16 5.20 -2.66
C PHE A 21 -0.83 5.90 -3.98
N LEU A 22 -1.56 5.62 -5.06
CA LEU A 22 -1.38 6.35 -6.32
C LEU A 22 -1.73 7.82 -6.17
N TRP A 23 -2.86 8.11 -5.52
CA TRP A 23 -3.23 9.49 -5.22
C TRP A 23 -2.15 10.18 -4.37
N GLY A 24 -1.73 9.55 -3.27
CA GLY A 24 -0.67 10.07 -2.40
C GLY A 24 0.65 10.31 -3.13
N GLY A 25 1.10 9.34 -3.94
CA GLY A 25 2.35 9.40 -4.67
C GLY A 25 2.35 10.48 -5.75
N VAL A 26 1.25 10.61 -6.51
CA VAL A 26 1.10 11.67 -7.51
C VAL A 26 1.07 13.05 -6.86
N MET A 27 0.32 13.22 -5.77
CA MET A 27 0.26 14.50 -5.07
C MET A 27 1.62 14.89 -4.49
N LYS A 28 2.37 13.94 -3.92
CA LYS A 28 3.74 14.18 -3.45
C LYS A 28 4.73 14.47 -4.58
N LEU A 29 4.53 13.89 -5.77
CA LEU A 29 5.36 14.18 -6.94
C LEU A 29 5.10 15.59 -7.49
N LEU A 30 3.84 16.00 -7.57
CA LEU A 30 3.44 17.33 -8.04
C LEU A 30 3.83 18.43 -7.05
N GLY A 31 3.66 18.17 -5.74
CA GLY A 31 4.02 19.05 -4.64
C GLY A 31 5.31 18.66 -3.94
N TYR A 32 6.34 18.26 -4.69
CA TYR A 32 7.54 17.64 -4.11
C TYR A 32 8.29 18.56 -3.12
N GLY A 33 8.35 19.86 -3.41
CA GLY A 33 8.95 20.85 -2.51
C GLY A 33 8.26 20.90 -1.15
N ASP A 34 6.93 20.97 -1.15
CA ASP A 34 6.11 20.99 0.06
C ASP A 34 6.21 19.67 0.83
N PHE A 35 6.24 18.55 0.12
CA PHE A 35 6.41 17.23 0.73
C PHE A 35 7.76 17.09 1.44
N ILE A 36 8.85 17.59 0.85
CA ILE A 36 10.15 17.61 1.51
C ILE A 36 10.13 18.53 2.75
N GLY A 37 9.49 19.70 2.65
CA GLY A 37 9.29 20.58 3.80
C GLY A 37 8.49 19.92 4.94
N TYR A 38 7.47 19.14 4.59
CA TYR A 38 6.70 18.35 5.54
C TYR A 38 7.57 17.29 6.25
N LEU A 39 8.42 16.57 5.50
CA LEU A 39 9.36 15.60 6.11
C LEU A 39 10.36 16.26 7.06
N HIS A 40 10.80 17.50 6.76
CA HIS A 40 11.60 18.28 7.70
C HIS A 40 10.84 18.60 8.98
N GLY A 41 9.56 18.99 8.88
CA GLY A 41 8.69 19.23 10.04
C GLY A 41 8.49 18.00 10.92
N LEU A 42 8.54 16.80 10.33
CA LEU A 42 8.48 15.51 11.03
C LEU A 42 9.83 15.04 11.60
N ASN A 43 10.91 15.84 11.49
CA ASN A 43 12.26 15.47 11.93
C ASN A 43 12.79 14.16 11.32
N VAL A 44 12.36 13.84 10.10
CA VAL A 44 12.80 12.63 9.39
C VAL A 44 14.27 12.80 8.96
N PRO A 45 15.16 11.82 9.24
CA PRO A 45 16.56 11.92 8.84
C PRO A 45 16.71 11.86 7.31
N TYR A 46 17.58 12.70 6.75
CA TYR A 46 17.85 12.77 5.30
C TYR A 46 16.59 12.84 4.40
N PRO A 47 15.72 13.88 4.53
CA PRO A 47 14.49 13.99 3.74
C PRO A 47 14.69 13.91 2.22
N GLN A 48 15.83 14.41 1.73
CA GLN A 48 16.20 14.36 0.32
C GLN A 48 16.41 12.94 -0.22
N VAL A 49 16.70 11.97 0.66
CA VAL A 49 16.88 10.55 0.30
C VAL A 49 15.60 9.77 0.57
N ILE A 50 14.91 10.05 1.68
CA ILE A 50 13.67 9.36 2.05
C ILE A 50 12.51 9.79 1.16
N GLY A 51 12.43 11.06 0.79
CA GLY A 51 11.38 11.61 -0.05
C GLY A 51 11.20 10.87 -1.39
N PRO A 52 12.26 10.70 -2.20
CA PRO A 52 12.19 9.93 -3.44
C PRO A 52 11.77 8.47 -3.21
N VAL A 53 12.24 7.84 -2.14
CA VAL A 53 11.89 6.46 -1.79
C VAL A 53 10.40 6.34 -1.46
N VAL A 54 9.86 7.26 -0.67
CA VAL A 54 8.43 7.34 -0.36
C VAL A 54 7.60 7.48 -1.64
N VAL A 55 7.94 8.47 -2.49
CA VAL A 55 7.22 8.70 -3.75
C VAL A 55 7.29 7.48 -4.67
N ALA A 56 8.46 6.82 -4.74
CA ALA A 56 8.63 5.61 -5.53
C ALA A 56 7.78 4.45 -4.98
N ILE A 57 7.76 4.22 -3.67
CA ILE A 57 6.95 3.16 -3.06
C ILE A 57 5.46 3.42 -3.31
N GLU A 58 4.98 4.64 -3.11
CA GLU A 58 3.56 4.97 -3.30
C GLU A 58 3.14 4.90 -4.77
N GLY A 59 3.91 5.52 -5.66
CA GLY A 59 3.63 5.55 -7.09
C GLY A 59 3.81 4.19 -7.75
N LEU A 60 5.02 3.62 -7.68
CA LEU A 60 5.30 2.34 -8.33
C LEU A 60 4.57 1.19 -7.62
N GLY A 61 4.49 1.19 -6.30
CA GLY A 61 3.77 0.16 -5.55
C GLY A 61 2.27 0.15 -5.88
N GLY A 62 1.65 1.33 -6.00
CA GLY A 62 0.28 1.45 -6.46
C GLY A 62 0.06 0.89 -7.87
N LEU A 63 0.95 1.22 -8.83
CA LEU A 63 0.87 0.68 -10.20
C LEU A 63 1.05 -0.85 -10.23
N LEU A 64 2.01 -1.38 -9.48
CA LEU A 64 2.27 -2.82 -9.41
C LEU A 64 1.12 -3.60 -8.77
N LEU A 65 0.39 -3.01 -7.82
CA LEU A 65 -0.83 -3.60 -7.24
C LEU A 65 -1.94 -3.73 -8.28
N ILE A 66 -2.19 -2.69 -9.08
CA ILE A 66 -3.20 -2.71 -10.15
C ILE A 66 -2.89 -3.81 -11.16
N VAL A 67 -1.67 -3.79 -11.69
CA VAL A 67 -1.20 -4.77 -12.69
C VAL A 67 -1.14 -6.18 -12.09
N GLY A 68 -0.94 -6.27 -10.78
CA GLY A 68 -0.87 -7.54 -10.06
C GLY A 68 0.42 -8.30 -10.35
N TYR A 69 1.54 -7.58 -10.33
CA TYR A 69 2.87 -8.15 -10.52
C TYR A 69 3.59 -8.27 -9.17
N LYS A 70 4.09 -9.47 -8.84
CA LYS A 70 4.74 -9.78 -7.57
C LYS A 70 3.93 -9.32 -6.35
N VAL A 71 2.62 -9.57 -6.35
CA VAL A 71 1.69 -9.01 -5.35
C VAL A 71 2.03 -9.43 -3.92
N ARG A 72 2.53 -10.65 -3.71
CA ARG A 72 2.87 -11.13 -2.37
C ARG A 72 4.00 -10.31 -1.71
N PRO A 73 5.23 -10.28 -2.26
CA PRO A 73 6.28 -9.47 -1.65
C PRO A 73 5.94 -7.98 -1.66
N LEU A 74 5.22 -7.49 -2.68
CA LEU A 74 4.74 -6.11 -2.71
C LEU A 74 3.78 -5.82 -1.55
N ALA A 75 2.84 -6.70 -1.26
CA ALA A 75 1.88 -6.51 -0.18
C ALA A 75 2.58 -6.45 1.20
N LEU A 76 3.62 -7.26 1.43
CA LEU A 76 4.42 -7.14 2.66
C LEU A 76 5.15 -5.79 2.75
N LEU A 77 5.78 -5.36 1.64
CA LEU A 77 6.45 -4.06 1.58
C LEU A 77 5.46 -2.93 1.87
N MET A 78 4.29 -2.95 1.23
CA MET A 78 3.25 -1.95 1.40
C MET A 78 2.65 -1.98 2.81
N ALA A 79 2.45 -3.16 3.41
CA ALA A 79 2.01 -3.27 4.80
C ALA A 79 3.00 -2.62 5.77
N PHE A 80 4.28 -2.94 5.66
CA PHE A 80 5.33 -2.34 6.49
C PHE A 80 5.42 -0.83 6.29
N TYR A 81 5.43 -0.39 5.03
CA TYR A 81 5.42 1.03 4.68
C TYR A 81 4.23 1.78 5.29
N THR A 82 3.03 1.20 5.22
CA THR A 82 1.80 1.81 5.74
C THR A 82 1.84 1.94 7.25
N VAL A 83 2.39 0.95 7.96
CA VAL A 83 2.60 1.03 9.41
C VAL A 83 3.65 2.09 9.74
N ALA A 84 4.79 2.11 9.04
CA ALA A 84 5.85 3.08 9.27
C ALA A 84 5.36 4.53 9.08
N THR A 85 4.58 4.78 8.03
CA THR A 85 3.98 6.10 7.78
C THR A 85 2.93 6.48 8.83
N ALA A 86 2.17 5.53 9.37
CA ALA A 86 1.27 5.78 10.50
C ALA A 86 2.05 6.24 11.74
N MET A 87 3.15 5.56 12.08
CA MET A 87 3.97 5.89 13.25
C MET A 87 4.65 7.24 13.13
N VAL A 88 5.13 7.59 11.94
CA VAL A 88 5.90 8.82 11.70
C VAL A 88 5.00 10.02 11.42
N GLY A 89 3.93 9.85 10.64
CA GLY A 89 3.08 10.96 10.20
C GLY A 89 1.85 11.21 11.07
N HIS A 90 1.48 10.27 11.94
CA HIS A 90 0.25 10.34 12.75
C HIS A 90 0.50 9.88 14.20
N ASN A 91 1.58 10.37 14.81
CA ASN A 91 1.96 10.13 16.20
C ASN A 91 1.05 10.88 17.19
N PHE A 92 -0.23 10.50 17.24
CA PHE A 92 -1.26 11.15 18.03
C PHE A 92 -0.96 11.21 19.55
N TRP A 93 -0.07 10.36 20.06
CA TRP A 93 0.34 10.35 21.46
C TRP A 93 1.19 11.57 21.85
N ASP A 94 1.79 12.27 20.88
CA ASP A 94 2.57 13.49 21.10
C ASP A 94 1.76 14.77 20.86
N ALA A 95 0.51 14.65 20.38
CA ALA A 95 -0.35 15.79 20.08
C ALA A 95 -0.95 16.39 21.37
N THR A 96 -0.80 17.71 21.54
CA THR A 96 -1.30 18.45 22.71
C THR A 96 -2.66 19.11 22.48
N ASP A 97 -3.00 19.40 21.22
CA ASP A 97 -4.30 19.93 20.83
C ASP A 97 -5.30 18.79 20.58
N ALA A 98 -6.47 18.86 21.21
CA ALA A 98 -7.47 17.80 21.16
C ALA A 98 -8.06 17.56 19.77
N ALA A 99 -8.21 18.61 18.95
CA ALA A 99 -8.74 18.49 17.59
C ALA A 99 -7.70 17.84 16.67
N ILE A 100 -6.43 18.25 16.78
CA ILE A 100 -5.31 17.64 16.03
C ILE A 100 -5.13 16.18 16.45
N GLN A 101 -5.17 15.88 17.75
CA GLN A 101 -5.05 14.52 18.26
C GLN A 101 -6.14 13.61 17.69
N HIS A 102 -7.39 14.08 17.65
CA HIS A 102 -8.51 13.29 17.11
C HIS A 102 -8.32 12.94 15.63
N ASP A 103 -7.88 13.91 14.82
CA ASP A 103 -7.60 13.69 13.40
C ASP A 103 -6.45 12.69 13.18
N MET A 104 -5.36 12.83 13.95
CA MET A 104 -4.23 11.91 13.90
C MET A 104 -4.62 10.47 14.28
N VAL A 105 -5.47 10.28 15.30
CA VAL A 105 -5.97 8.95 15.70
C VAL A 105 -6.70 8.28 14.53
N ILE A 106 -7.58 9.01 13.85
CA ILE A 106 -8.33 8.49 12.70
C ILE A 106 -7.38 8.06 11.58
N HIS A 107 -6.42 8.91 11.23
CA HIS A 107 -5.47 8.61 10.17
C HIS A 107 -4.52 7.46 10.50
N PHE A 108 -4.08 7.38 11.76
CA PHE A 108 -3.28 6.28 12.26
C PHE A 108 -4.02 4.93 12.11
N TRP A 109 -5.23 4.82 12.65
CA TRP A 109 -5.99 3.56 12.62
C TRP A 109 -6.45 3.19 11.21
N LYS A 110 -6.76 4.18 10.36
CA LYS A 110 -6.98 3.96 8.92
C LYS A 110 -5.78 3.25 8.28
N ASN A 111 -4.56 3.74 8.54
CA ASN A 111 -3.34 3.13 8.00
C ASN A 111 -3.12 1.71 8.54
N ILE A 112 -3.35 1.48 9.84
CA ILE A 112 -3.28 0.12 10.43
C ILE A 112 -4.29 -0.83 9.75
N ALA A 113 -5.52 -0.38 9.51
CA ALA A 113 -6.53 -1.18 8.82
C ALA A 113 -6.12 -1.51 7.37
N ILE A 114 -5.55 -0.54 6.65
CA ILE A 114 -5.02 -0.73 5.30
C ILE A 114 -3.86 -1.74 5.30
N ALA A 115 -2.95 -1.67 6.27
CA ALA A 115 -1.89 -2.65 6.44
C ALA A 115 -2.46 -4.06 6.64
N GLY A 116 -3.53 -4.20 7.42
CA GLY A 116 -4.29 -5.47 7.54
C GLY A 116 -4.82 -5.97 6.18
N GLY A 117 -5.36 -5.08 5.34
CA GLY A 117 -5.76 -5.39 3.97
C GLY A 117 -4.62 -5.92 3.10
N PHE A 118 -3.41 -5.34 3.23
CA PHE A 118 -2.22 -5.86 2.56
C PHE A 118 -1.77 -7.22 3.09
N LEU A 119 -1.84 -7.47 4.40
CA LEU A 119 -1.52 -8.78 4.97
C LEU A 119 -2.50 -9.87 4.47
N LEU A 120 -3.79 -9.54 4.35
CA LEU A 120 -4.76 -10.42 3.69
C LEU A 120 -4.38 -10.67 2.23
N LEU A 121 -3.99 -9.62 1.49
CA LEU A 121 -3.57 -9.73 0.10
C LEU A 121 -2.29 -10.58 -0.07
N PHE A 122 -1.38 -10.55 0.91
CA PHE A 122 -0.22 -11.44 0.94
C PHE A 122 -0.62 -12.91 1.01
N VAL A 123 -1.63 -13.24 1.84
CA VAL A 123 -2.16 -14.61 1.96
C VAL A 123 -2.89 -15.02 0.68
N THR A 124 -3.84 -14.22 0.21
CA THR A 124 -4.69 -14.54 -0.95
C THR A 124 -3.89 -14.53 -2.27
N GLY A 125 -2.89 -13.66 -2.38
CA GLY A 125 -2.15 -13.38 -3.61
C GLY A 125 -2.96 -12.54 -4.61
N ALA A 126 -2.46 -12.48 -5.84
CA ALA A 126 -2.91 -11.53 -6.87
C ALA A 126 -4.29 -11.83 -7.51
N GLY A 127 -4.86 -13.03 -7.31
CA GLY A 127 -6.06 -13.47 -8.04
C GLY A 127 -5.80 -13.81 -9.51
N GLY A 128 -6.79 -14.37 -10.21
CA GLY A 128 -6.65 -14.77 -11.63
C GLY A 128 -6.53 -13.59 -12.60
N MET A 129 -7.10 -12.44 -12.27
CA MET A 129 -7.02 -11.21 -13.08
C MET A 129 -5.76 -10.39 -12.73
N SER A 130 -4.59 -10.99 -12.93
CA SER A 130 -3.30 -10.37 -12.64
C SER A 130 -2.19 -10.96 -13.50
N ILE A 131 -1.06 -10.26 -13.65
CA ILE A 131 0.13 -10.83 -14.33
C ILE A 131 0.64 -12.08 -13.60
N ASP A 132 0.63 -12.08 -12.27
CA ASP A 132 1.01 -13.26 -11.48
C ASP A 132 0.05 -14.45 -11.72
N GLY A 133 -1.23 -14.17 -11.95
CA GLY A 133 -2.26 -15.16 -12.29
C GLY A 133 -2.04 -15.78 -13.68
N LEU A 134 -1.67 -14.96 -14.66
CA LEU A 134 -1.35 -15.40 -16.03
C LEU A 134 -0.09 -16.28 -16.11
N ARG A 135 0.84 -16.12 -15.15
CA ARG A 135 2.11 -16.89 -15.11
C ARG A 135 1.99 -18.26 -14.44
N ARG A 136 0.86 -18.59 -13.80
CA ARG A 136 0.66 -19.93 -13.23
C ARG A 136 0.45 -20.91 -14.39
N PRO A 137 1.30 -21.94 -14.56
CA PRO A 137 1.06 -22.97 -15.54
C PRO A 137 -0.32 -23.57 -15.27
N SER A 138 -1.17 -23.68 -16.29
CA SER A 138 -2.35 -24.54 -16.21
C SER A 138 -1.84 -25.93 -15.87
N SER A 139 -2.00 -26.36 -14.63
CA SER A 139 -1.76 -27.76 -14.25
C SER A 139 -2.89 -28.59 -14.85
N THR A 140 -2.79 -28.86 -16.15
CA THR A 140 -3.66 -29.75 -16.92
C THR A 140 -3.41 -31.23 -16.57
N TYR A 141 -2.48 -31.55 -15.67
CA TYR A 141 -2.23 -32.91 -15.19
C TYR A 141 -2.65 -33.11 -13.73
N ARG A 142 -3.96 -33.18 -13.48
CA ARG A 142 -4.52 -33.89 -12.31
C ARG A 142 -5.83 -34.59 -12.66
N VAL A 143 -5.80 -35.30 -13.79
CA VAL A 143 -6.66 -36.46 -14.02
C VAL A 143 -5.73 -37.66 -13.90
N LEU A 144 -6.08 -38.63 -13.06
CA LEU A 144 -5.32 -39.85 -12.68
C LEU A 144 -4.39 -39.71 -11.46
N ARG A 145 -4.95 -39.48 -10.27
CA ARG A 145 -4.67 -40.25 -9.04
C ARG A 145 -5.85 -40.12 -8.08
#